data_AF-A0A165DVM5-F1
#
_entry.id   AF-A0A165DVM5-F1
#
_cell.length_a   1.000
_cell.length_b   1.000
_cell.length_c   1.000
_cell.angle_alpha   90.00
_cell.angle_beta   90.00
_cell.angle_gamma   90.00
#
_symmetry.space_group_name_H-M   'P 1'
#
loop_
_entity.id
_entity.type
_entity.pdbx_description
1 polymer ?
#
loop_
_entity_poly.entity_id
_entity_poly.type
_entity_poly.pdbx_seq_one_letter_code
_entity_poly.pdbx_strand_id
1 'polypeptide(L)'
;MDYLATATAFAVGLRNVQRPLCCPFCFDELADLLDDMALEELRTTCHDFWNGCIGVVTALRTGDDSDFAALEEHFTRVAQRCTNRLHRVAAVYSYVRTDSPRSDLYCTFFAAVFQCVFRGLTGGDKAVTERTMVRPQHGFNSRRNHTWPTSVADLFPVGERETVQALIFWCTQLISPHPLNVISQLLVVARPILLPLLMQEPEHGRLVWSLVQCLDPVTTTRALPAHSDPNIWPGGQAPCENPRNWLSLDWIIEDEGRWAYGAAAMFLFNLRVGVDSSTEDGDNFTIGYEGVLLPFLQRGILAVHNDDDGLPVEDLSRQLVHYVNGIQERLQLADSTLSLGFRRVRHAIKVESAKDFEFSVATPILLYLHLWYKNRACFGPDCALPVQRNVASSRPFPFCSGCKFARYCSKTCQKRDWKELRTPGLVSAYSHKELCPVYRRLLAQPGLSMNQESGIKSFQEAFHGPDVCIDDHDLEVLLSIAMESDIPKVWKLLVIHLIKPAWDKNDWEEIQSARFTSDEGVLARLRRQEEELAREEDSCYS
;
A
#
# COMPACT_ATOMS: atom_id res chain seq x y z
N MET A 1 30.18 15.37 -4.45
CA MET A 1 30.10 15.48 -2.98
C MET A 1 30.53 14.13 -2.41
N ASP A 2 31.26 14.07 -1.30
CA ASP A 2 31.49 12.78 -0.61
C ASP A 2 30.24 12.47 0.21
N TYR A 3 29.33 11.67 -0.36
CA TYR A 3 28.04 11.34 0.26
C TYR A 3 28.21 10.61 1.58
N LEU A 4 29.15 9.66 1.65
CA LEU A 4 29.39 8.87 2.85
C LEU A 4 29.90 9.73 4.01
N ALA A 5 30.89 10.59 3.76
CA ALA A 5 31.39 11.50 4.79
C ALA A 5 30.29 12.46 5.27
N THR A 6 29.48 12.97 4.34
CA THR A 6 28.38 13.92 4.63
C THR A 6 27.27 13.26 5.45
N ALA A 7 26.80 12.09 5.01
CA ALA A 7 25.78 11.30 5.72
C ALA A 7 26.28 10.85 7.11
N THR A 8 27.55 10.47 7.23
CA THR A 8 28.15 10.12 8.54
C THR A 8 28.17 11.31 9.49
N ALA A 9 28.47 12.51 8.99
CA ALA A 9 28.41 13.73 9.80
C ALA A 9 26.97 14.04 10.25
N PHE A 10 25.99 13.90 9.34
CA PHE A 10 24.58 14.07 9.70
C PHE A 10 24.08 13.00 10.67
N ALA A 11 24.51 11.74 10.54
CA ALA A 11 24.16 10.68 11.49
C ALA A 11 24.49 11.07 12.94
N VAL A 12 25.63 11.74 13.17
CA VAL A 12 25.99 12.28 14.50
C VAL A 12 25.01 13.38 14.93
N GLY A 13 24.66 14.30 14.01
CA GLY A 13 23.70 15.37 14.27
C GLY A 13 22.27 14.91 14.53
N LEU A 14 21.87 13.75 14.00
CA LEU A 14 20.55 13.14 14.15
C LEU A 14 20.39 12.35 15.46
N ARG A 15 21.46 12.09 16.22
CA ARG A 15 21.39 11.32 17.49
C ARG A 15 20.44 11.93 18.52
N ASN A 16 20.35 13.26 18.57
CA ASN A 16 19.34 13.94 19.38
C ASN A 16 18.08 14.11 18.54
N VAL A 17 17.23 13.08 18.53
CA VAL A 17 16.01 13.04 17.73
C VAL A 17 15.03 14.17 18.03
N GLN A 18 15.08 14.72 19.25
CA GLN A 18 14.22 15.82 19.68
C GLN A 18 14.73 17.19 19.19
N ARG A 19 16.06 17.37 19.10
CA ARG A 19 16.71 18.61 18.63
C ARG A 19 17.92 18.30 17.74
N PRO A 20 17.70 17.90 16.48
CA PRO A 20 18.78 17.53 15.56
C PRO A 20 19.72 18.71 15.29
N LEU A 21 21.02 18.45 15.20
CA LEU A 21 22.04 19.48 14.97
C LEU A 21 22.40 19.67 13.48
N CYS A 22 21.54 19.21 12.58
CA CYS A 22 21.75 19.28 11.14
C CYS A 22 21.18 20.60 10.60
N CYS A 23 21.92 21.29 9.73
CA CYS A 23 21.41 22.48 9.07
C CYS A 23 20.31 22.09 8.07
N PRO A 24 19.09 22.67 8.14
CA PRO A 24 17.97 22.35 7.25
C PRO A 24 18.36 22.38 5.77
N PHE A 25 18.96 23.48 5.31
CA PHE A 25 19.34 23.65 3.90
C PHE A 25 20.40 22.66 3.42
N CYS A 26 21.41 22.35 4.24
CA CYS A 26 22.42 21.37 3.83
C CYS A 26 21.87 19.95 3.81
N PHE A 27 20.87 19.68 4.67
CA PHE A 27 20.21 18.38 4.72
C PHE A 27 19.28 18.21 3.51
N ASP A 28 18.53 19.25 3.16
CA ASP A 28 17.70 19.36 1.96
C ASP A 28 18.53 19.17 0.68
N GLU A 29 19.65 19.90 0.54
CA GLU A 29 20.59 19.72 -0.57
C GLU A 29 21.12 18.28 -0.67
N LEU A 30 21.43 17.63 0.46
CA LEU A 30 21.81 16.22 0.44
C LEU A 30 20.67 15.35 -0.09
N ALA A 31 19.46 15.54 0.44
CA ALA A 31 18.29 14.73 0.10
C ALA A 31 17.99 14.74 -1.41
N ASP A 32 18.13 15.90 -2.04
CA ASP A 32 17.98 16.05 -3.50
C ASP A 32 19.09 15.36 -4.29
N LEU A 33 20.33 15.44 -3.81
CA LEU A 33 21.51 14.89 -4.47
C LEU A 33 21.70 13.37 -4.28
N LEU A 34 20.87 12.70 -3.47
CA LEU A 34 20.90 11.24 -3.29
C LEU A 34 20.38 10.53 -4.56
N ASP A 35 21.30 10.12 -5.42
CA ASP A 35 21.05 9.23 -6.55
C ASP A 35 21.10 7.74 -6.16
N ASP A 36 20.76 6.85 -7.10
CA ASP A 36 20.72 5.40 -6.84
C ASP A 36 22.06 4.81 -6.38
N MET A 37 23.18 5.36 -6.85
CA MET A 37 24.51 4.91 -6.44
C MET A 37 24.80 5.30 -4.98
N ALA A 38 24.55 6.57 -4.62
CA ALA A 38 24.72 7.06 -3.26
C ALA A 38 23.79 6.32 -2.27
N LEU A 39 22.54 6.07 -2.67
CA LEU A 39 21.58 5.32 -1.85
C LEU A 39 22.08 3.91 -1.54
N GLU A 40 22.64 3.20 -2.52
CA GLU A 40 23.16 1.86 -2.31
C GLU A 40 24.39 1.83 -1.39
N GLU A 41 25.32 2.78 -1.58
CA GLU A 41 26.48 2.92 -0.71
C GLU A 41 26.05 3.21 0.74
N LEU A 42 25.18 4.20 0.95
CA LEU A 42 24.72 4.58 2.29
C LEU A 42 23.91 3.47 2.96
N ARG A 43 23.07 2.73 2.22
CA ARG A 43 22.29 1.60 2.75
C ARG A 43 23.18 0.46 3.25
N THR A 44 24.40 0.33 2.75
CA THR A 44 25.32 -0.75 3.15
C THR A 44 26.37 -0.31 4.18
N THR A 45 26.72 0.97 4.20
CA THR A 45 27.84 1.48 5.00
C THR A 45 27.46 2.45 6.11
N CYS A 46 26.27 3.07 6.05
CA CYS A 46 25.89 4.17 6.95
C CYS A 46 24.50 3.96 7.58
N HIS A 47 24.29 2.83 8.27
CA HIS A 47 23.01 2.54 8.93
C HIS A 47 22.61 3.58 9.98
N ASP A 48 23.58 4.17 10.67
CA ASP A 48 23.34 5.22 11.66
C ASP A 48 22.68 6.46 11.05
N PHE A 49 22.94 6.77 9.78
CA PHE A 49 22.27 7.87 9.08
C PHE A 49 20.78 7.55 8.91
N TRP A 50 20.45 6.39 8.36
CA TRP A 50 19.06 5.96 8.15
C TRP A 50 18.29 5.80 9.47
N ASN A 51 18.92 5.19 10.47
CA ASN A 51 18.38 5.04 11.82
C ASN A 51 18.20 6.40 12.51
N GLY A 52 19.07 7.36 12.23
CA GLY A 52 18.90 8.75 12.65
C GLY A 52 17.69 9.42 11.98
N CYS A 53 17.55 9.27 10.67
CA CYS A 53 16.44 9.85 9.90
C CYS A 53 15.09 9.32 10.40
N ILE A 54 14.93 7.99 10.49
CA ILE A 54 13.70 7.37 10.98
C ILE A 54 13.46 7.71 12.46
N GLY A 55 14.50 7.76 13.29
CA GLY A 55 14.40 8.17 14.69
C GLY A 55 13.89 9.60 14.86
N VAL A 56 14.31 10.52 14.00
CA VAL A 56 13.84 11.92 14.00
C VAL A 56 12.36 12.02 13.62
N VAL A 57 11.92 11.36 12.55
CA VAL A 57 10.51 11.46 12.10
C VAL A 57 9.55 10.65 12.97
N THR A 58 10.05 9.70 13.76
CA THR A 58 9.25 8.91 14.70
C THR A 58 9.33 9.40 16.14
N ALA A 59 10.10 10.46 16.41
CA ALA A 59 10.10 11.12 17.71
C ALA A 59 8.73 11.76 17.97
N LEU A 60 8.09 11.39 19.08
CA LEU A 60 6.80 11.98 19.49
C LEU A 60 6.93 13.49 19.69
N ARG A 61 5.93 14.22 19.20
CA ARG A 61 5.77 15.68 19.29
C ARG A 61 4.39 15.99 19.85
N THR A 62 4.27 17.11 20.57
CA THR A 62 2.99 17.50 21.21
C THR A 62 2.03 18.16 20.23
N GLY A 63 2.55 18.71 19.11
CA GLY A 63 1.75 19.43 18.13
C GLY A 63 1.26 20.80 18.60
N ASP A 64 1.71 21.25 19.77
CA ASP A 64 1.42 22.60 20.22
C ASP A 64 2.32 23.61 19.49
N ASP A 65 1.81 24.85 19.34
CA ASP A 65 2.54 25.94 18.69
C ASP A 65 3.91 26.20 19.35
N SER A 66 4.09 25.84 20.63
CA SER A 66 5.32 26.11 21.37
C SER A 66 6.45 25.16 21.01
N ASP A 67 6.15 23.88 20.71
CA ASP A 67 7.12 22.89 20.24
C ASP A 67 7.64 23.27 18.85
N PHE A 68 6.75 23.66 17.93
CA PHE A 68 7.15 24.14 16.60
C PHE A 68 7.93 25.45 16.65
N ALA A 69 7.50 26.42 17.48
CA ALA A 69 8.27 27.65 17.67
C ALA A 69 9.68 27.38 18.24
N ALA A 70 9.81 26.41 19.14
CA ALA A 70 11.10 26.01 19.70
C ALA A 70 11.98 25.30 18.66
N LEU A 71 11.40 24.46 17.80
CA LEU A 71 12.09 23.84 16.67
C LEU A 71 12.56 24.89 15.66
N GLU A 72 11.73 25.87 15.36
CA GLU A 72 12.06 26.95 14.43
C GLU A 72 13.21 27.82 14.97
N GLU A 73 13.17 28.23 16.24
CA GLU A 73 14.27 28.95 16.88
C GLU A 73 15.56 28.11 16.88
N HIS A 74 15.44 26.81 17.15
CA HIS A 74 16.55 25.88 17.13
C HIS A 74 17.20 25.79 15.74
N PHE A 75 16.42 25.51 14.70
CA PHE A 75 16.94 25.39 13.33
C PHE A 75 17.45 26.72 12.77
N THR A 76 16.86 27.84 13.16
CA THR A 76 17.40 29.17 12.87
C THR A 76 18.83 29.31 13.41
N ARG A 77 19.06 28.94 14.68
CA ARG A 77 20.40 28.99 15.29
C ARG A 77 21.38 28.02 14.64
N VAL A 78 20.93 26.81 14.29
CA VAL A 78 21.77 25.82 13.60
C VAL A 78 22.18 26.35 12.21
N ALA A 79 21.23 26.91 11.44
CA ALA A 79 21.50 27.48 10.13
C ALA A 79 22.46 28.68 10.20
N GLN A 80 22.27 29.59 11.15
CA GLN A 80 23.15 30.76 11.35
C GLN A 80 24.60 30.36 11.69
N ARG A 81 24.78 29.26 12.44
CA ARG A 81 26.10 28.74 12.81
C ARG A 81 26.73 27.85 11.73
N CYS A 82 25.99 27.51 10.69
CA CYS A 82 26.50 26.67 9.61
C CYS A 82 27.64 27.39 8.86
N THR A 83 28.77 26.69 8.72
CA THR A 83 29.96 27.17 8.01
C THR A 83 30.00 26.76 6.55
N ASN A 84 29.11 25.86 6.11
CA ASN A 84 29.03 25.47 4.71
C ASN A 84 28.63 26.70 3.90
N ARG A 85 29.44 27.08 2.91
CA ARG A 85 29.16 28.27 2.10
C ARG A 85 28.16 27.98 0.98
N LEU A 86 27.96 26.71 0.62
CA LEU A 86 27.13 26.31 -0.51
C LEU A 86 25.68 26.75 -0.32
N HIS A 87 25.07 26.50 0.85
CA HIS A 87 23.71 26.98 1.10
C HIS A 87 23.57 28.51 1.18
N ARG A 88 24.66 29.27 1.43
CA ARG A 88 24.63 30.74 1.41
C ARG A 88 24.64 31.30 -0.01
N VAL A 89 25.16 30.55 -0.98
CA VAL A 89 25.19 30.91 -2.40
C VAL A 89 23.99 30.30 -3.13
N ALA A 90 23.58 29.07 -2.78
CA ALA A 90 22.40 28.42 -3.33
C ALA A 90 21.11 29.15 -2.97
N ALA A 91 21.02 29.78 -1.79
CA ALA A 91 19.92 30.71 -1.46
C ALA A 91 19.76 31.89 -2.45
N VAL A 92 20.75 32.12 -3.32
CA VAL A 92 20.70 33.15 -4.37
C VAL A 92 20.25 32.56 -5.72
N TYR A 93 20.32 31.24 -5.92
CA TYR A 93 20.10 30.59 -7.22
C TYR A 93 19.05 29.48 -7.21
N SER A 94 18.75 28.85 -6.07
CA SER A 94 17.61 27.95 -5.98
C SER A 94 16.34 28.78 -6.02
N TYR A 95 15.32 28.26 -6.69
CA TYR A 95 13.98 28.85 -6.76
C TYR A 95 13.29 29.02 -5.39
N VAL A 96 13.97 28.69 -4.29
CA VAL A 96 13.63 29.09 -2.93
C VAL A 96 13.72 30.61 -2.87
N ARG A 97 12.62 31.26 -3.26
CA ARG A 97 12.39 32.68 -3.11
C ARG A 97 12.62 33.02 -1.64
N THR A 98 13.79 33.54 -1.32
CA THR A 98 14.03 34.23 -0.03
C THR A 98 13.12 35.43 0.15
N ASP A 99 12.44 35.87 -0.92
CA ASP A 99 11.39 36.88 -0.90
C ASP A 99 10.01 36.35 -0.50
N SER A 100 9.81 35.01 -0.43
CA SER A 100 8.66 34.43 0.26
C SER A 100 8.92 34.53 1.76
N PRO A 101 8.21 35.39 2.50
CA PRO A 101 8.69 35.85 3.81
C PRO A 101 8.82 34.78 4.92
N ARG A 102 8.44 33.51 4.72
CA ARG A 102 8.33 32.51 5.81
C ARG A 102 8.28 31.05 5.30
N SER A 103 9.36 30.50 4.74
CA SER A 103 9.49 29.03 4.81
C SER A 103 9.99 28.68 6.21
N ASP A 104 9.14 28.03 7.00
CA ASP A 104 9.52 27.54 8.32
C ASP A 104 10.67 26.54 8.16
N LEU A 105 11.82 26.81 8.77
CA LEU A 105 13.02 25.98 8.66
C LEU A 105 12.80 24.55 9.16
N TYR A 106 11.91 24.36 10.14
CA TYR A 106 11.55 23.00 10.58
C TYR A 106 10.81 22.24 9.47
N CYS A 107 9.92 22.88 8.69
CA CYS A 107 9.23 22.23 7.57
C CYS A 107 10.24 21.75 6.52
N THR A 108 11.18 22.60 6.10
CA THR A 108 12.26 22.21 5.17
C THR A 108 13.06 21.04 5.71
N PHE A 109 13.49 21.10 6.98
CA PHE A 109 14.25 20.00 7.57
C PHE A 109 13.47 18.68 7.58
N PHE A 110 12.24 18.67 8.07
CA PHE A 110 11.47 17.44 8.15
C PHE A 110 11.07 16.92 6.77
N ALA A 111 10.71 17.78 5.82
CA ALA A 111 10.45 17.38 4.43
C ALA A 111 11.67 16.64 3.84
N ALA A 112 12.87 17.20 4.01
CA ALA A 112 14.12 16.57 3.55
C ALA A 112 14.43 15.24 4.26
N VAL A 113 14.18 15.13 5.57
CA VAL A 113 14.33 13.85 6.31
C VAL A 113 13.34 12.81 5.79
N PHE A 114 12.08 13.18 5.57
CA PHE A 114 11.09 12.26 4.99
C PHE A 114 11.45 11.86 3.55
N GLN A 115 11.94 12.79 2.73
CA GLN A 115 12.43 12.52 1.38
C GLN A 115 13.60 11.53 1.42
N CYS A 116 14.56 11.70 2.34
CA CYS A 116 15.65 10.75 2.57
C CYS A 116 15.11 9.37 2.94
N VAL A 117 14.21 9.28 3.93
CA VAL A 117 13.61 7.98 4.34
C VAL A 117 12.89 7.33 3.17
N PHE A 118 12.08 8.08 2.43
CA PHE A 118 11.37 7.59 1.25
C PHE A 118 12.34 7.04 0.21
N ARG A 119 13.33 7.84 -0.23
CA ARG A 119 14.36 7.40 -1.19
C ARG A 119 15.19 6.22 -0.67
N GLY A 120 15.50 6.19 0.62
CA GLY A 120 16.17 5.06 1.27
C GLY A 120 15.34 3.76 1.18
N LEU A 121 14.01 3.85 1.21
CA LEU A 121 13.12 2.71 1.09
C LEU A 121 12.89 2.26 -0.37
N THR A 122 12.87 3.20 -1.33
CA THR A 122 12.41 2.97 -2.72
C THR A 122 13.47 3.08 -3.80
N GLY A 123 14.55 3.81 -3.58
CA GLY A 123 15.53 4.13 -4.64
C GLY A 123 16.59 3.04 -4.87
N GLY A 124 16.89 2.82 -6.15
CA GLY A 124 17.82 1.83 -6.69
C GLY A 124 17.34 0.36 -6.63
N ASP A 125 17.98 -0.50 -7.41
CA ASP A 125 17.64 -1.93 -7.59
C ASP A 125 17.58 -2.78 -6.31
N LYS A 126 18.17 -2.28 -5.23
CA LYS A 126 18.27 -2.97 -3.94
C LYS A 126 17.40 -2.33 -2.85
N ALA A 127 16.55 -1.38 -3.24
CA ALA A 127 15.49 -0.84 -2.41
C ALA A 127 14.70 -1.95 -1.72
N VAL A 128 14.29 -1.70 -0.48
CA VAL A 128 13.56 -2.70 0.29
C VAL A 128 12.15 -2.91 -0.26
N THR A 129 11.50 -1.86 -0.78
CA THR A 129 10.21 -1.97 -1.46
C THR A 129 10.32 -2.85 -2.68
N GLU A 130 11.28 -2.57 -3.58
CA GLU A 130 11.46 -3.32 -4.83
C GLU A 130 11.72 -4.81 -4.55
N ARG A 131 12.67 -5.11 -3.64
CA ARG A 131 12.95 -6.49 -3.24
C ARG A 131 11.74 -7.19 -2.63
N THR A 132 10.92 -6.46 -1.88
CA THR A 132 9.69 -6.99 -1.29
C THR A 132 8.65 -7.30 -2.37
N MET A 133 8.48 -6.41 -3.35
CA MET A 133 7.54 -6.61 -4.44
C MET A 133 7.95 -7.78 -5.33
N VAL A 134 9.21 -7.82 -5.79
CA VAL A 134 9.76 -8.88 -6.66
C VAL A 134 9.86 -10.22 -5.94
N ARG A 135 10.16 -10.20 -4.63
CA ARG A 135 10.33 -11.40 -3.81
C ARG A 135 9.47 -11.30 -2.55
N PRO A 136 8.13 -11.40 -2.68
CA PRO A 136 7.20 -11.25 -1.56
C PRO A 136 7.39 -12.34 -0.51
N GLN A 137 8.10 -13.41 -0.85
CA GLN A 137 8.42 -14.50 0.06
C GLN A 137 9.47 -14.14 1.10
N HIS A 138 10.27 -13.10 0.85
CA HIS A 138 11.33 -12.68 1.73
C HIS A 138 10.84 -11.54 2.64
N GLY A 139 11.25 -11.60 3.91
CA GLY A 139 11.24 -10.39 4.73
C GLY A 139 12.29 -9.40 4.22
N PHE A 140 12.24 -8.17 4.71
CA PHE A 140 13.20 -7.14 4.31
C PHE A 140 14.64 -7.40 4.82
N ASN A 141 14.83 -8.31 5.78
CA ASN A 141 16.13 -8.65 6.35
C ASN A 141 16.99 -9.45 5.36
N SER A 142 17.82 -8.77 4.56
CA SER A 142 18.82 -9.43 3.71
C SER A 142 20.11 -9.68 4.49
N ARG A 143 20.26 -10.90 5.00
CA ARG A 143 21.48 -11.31 5.71
C ARG A 143 22.74 -11.31 4.83
N ARG A 144 22.59 -11.42 3.52
CA ARG A 144 23.72 -11.49 2.57
C ARG A 144 24.30 -10.12 2.26
N ASN A 145 23.46 -9.09 2.24
CA ASN A 145 23.87 -7.78 1.73
C ASN A 145 24.06 -6.76 2.85
N HIS A 146 23.68 -7.07 4.09
CA HIS A 146 23.74 -6.16 5.23
C HIS A 146 23.17 -4.76 4.90
N THR A 147 22.13 -4.70 4.07
CA THR A 147 21.50 -3.44 3.65
C THR A 147 20.46 -3.01 4.67
N TRP A 148 20.39 -1.72 4.98
CA TRP A 148 19.29 -1.11 5.70
C TRP A 148 17.94 -1.26 4.95
N PRO A 149 16.81 -1.52 5.64
CA PRO A 149 16.70 -1.87 7.05
C PRO A 149 17.17 -3.31 7.32
N THR A 150 17.81 -3.53 8.47
CA THR A 150 18.32 -4.85 8.89
C THR A 150 17.40 -5.59 9.85
N SER A 151 16.48 -4.87 10.49
CA SER A 151 15.50 -5.38 11.45
C SER A 151 14.25 -4.49 11.53
N VAL A 152 13.16 -5.01 12.10
CA VAL A 152 11.95 -4.20 12.37
C VAL A 152 12.27 -3.01 13.27
N ALA A 153 13.21 -3.15 14.20
CA ALA A 153 13.60 -2.06 15.09
C ALA A 153 14.24 -0.88 14.34
N ASP A 154 14.82 -1.10 13.15
CA ASP A 154 15.33 -0.01 12.31
C ASP A 154 14.19 0.83 11.70
N LEU A 155 13.00 0.24 11.51
CA LEU A 155 11.82 0.94 10.96
C LEU A 155 10.90 1.49 12.05
N PHE A 156 10.91 0.88 13.24
CA PHE A 156 10.06 1.22 14.37
C PHE A 156 10.90 1.45 15.65
N PRO A 157 11.83 2.42 15.66
CA PRO A 157 12.84 2.55 16.71
C PRO A 157 12.28 2.93 18.08
N VAL A 158 11.06 3.48 18.14
CA VAL A 158 10.37 3.87 19.38
C VAL A 158 9.22 2.94 19.75
N GLY A 159 8.99 1.87 18.98
CA GLY A 159 7.83 0.99 19.11
C GLY A 159 6.87 1.10 17.92
N GLU A 160 6.16 0.01 17.61
CA GLU A 160 5.28 -0.07 16.43
C GLU A 160 4.17 1.01 16.49
N ARG A 161 3.50 1.16 17.64
CA ARG A 161 2.38 2.11 17.80
C ARG A 161 2.87 3.56 17.78
N GLU A 162 3.90 3.87 18.56
CA GLU A 162 4.46 5.21 18.71
C GLU A 162 5.02 5.74 17.40
N THR A 163 5.69 4.88 16.63
CA THR A 163 6.15 5.20 15.27
C THR A 163 4.97 5.55 14.36
N VAL A 164 3.90 4.75 14.35
CA VAL A 164 2.73 5.03 13.50
C VAL A 164 2.05 6.33 13.88
N GLN A 165 1.88 6.59 15.17
CA GLN A 165 1.31 7.83 15.68
C GLN A 165 2.14 9.05 15.27
N ALA A 166 3.46 8.97 15.38
CA ALA A 166 4.35 10.04 14.96
C ALA A 166 4.30 10.29 13.44
N LEU A 167 4.28 9.24 12.63
CA LEU A 167 4.20 9.38 11.17
C LEU A 167 2.87 10.00 10.73
N ILE A 168 1.74 9.56 11.29
CA ILE A 168 0.42 10.14 11.00
C ILE A 168 0.36 11.58 11.49
N PHE A 169 0.93 11.89 12.65
CA PHE A 169 1.06 13.26 13.12
C PHE A 169 1.75 14.16 12.08
N TRP A 170 2.84 13.71 11.46
CA TRP A 170 3.50 14.50 10.42
C TRP A 170 2.69 14.64 9.14
N CYS A 171 1.85 13.66 8.79
CA CYS A 171 0.86 13.83 7.73
C CYS A 171 -0.13 14.96 8.05
N THR A 172 -0.55 15.09 9.31
CA THR A 172 -1.51 16.14 9.71
C THR A 172 -0.90 17.53 9.78
N GLN A 173 0.43 17.63 9.88
CA GLN A 173 1.14 18.92 9.83
C GLN A 173 1.28 19.47 8.40
N LEU A 174 0.90 18.70 7.37
CA LEU A 174 0.94 19.12 5.97
C LEU A 174 2.30 19.66 5.51
N ILE A 175 3.41 19.31 6.17
CA ILE A 175 4.74 19.87 5.87
C ILE A 175 5.24 19.53 4.46
N SER A 176 4.83 18.38 3.92
CA SER A 176 5.05 17.90 2.55
C SER A 176 4.19 16.64 2.31
N PRO A 177 4.10 16.12 1.08
CA PRO A 177 3.51 14.80 0.80
C PRO A 177 4.37 13.61 1.26
N HIS A 178 5.65 13.84 1.63
CA HIS A 178 6.59 12.76 1.92
C HIS A 178 6.24 11.87 3.14
N PRO A 179 5.66 12.37 4.25
CA PRO A 179 5.19 11.52 5.34
C PRO A 179 4.23 10.41 4.85
N LEU A 180 3.27 10.77 3.98
CA LEU A 180 2.33 9.82 3.41
C LEU A 180 3.01 8.82 2.48
N ASN A 181 3.97 9.28 1.68
CA ASN A 181 4.81 8.39 0.87
C ASN A 181 5.58 7.39 1.76
N VAL A 182 6.20 7.83 2.86
CA VAL A 182 6.88 6.92 3.79
C VAL A 182 5.91 5.90 4.39
N ILE A 183 4.71 6.30 4.84
CA ILE A 183 3.69 5.36 5.32
C ILE A 183 3.31 4.35 4.22
N SER A 184 3.11 4.81 2.98
CA SER A 184 2.81 3.97 1.83
C SER A 184 3.89 2.91 1.59
N GLN A 185 5.16 3.27 1.70
CA GLN A 185 6.27 2.32 1.55
C GLN A 185 6.41 1.38 2.75
N LEU A 186 6.19 1.88 3.97
CA LEU A 186 6.13 1.05 5.16
C LEU A 186 5.01 0.02 5.08
N LEU A 187 3.89 0.34 4.42
CA LEU A 187 2.81 -0.60 4.15
C LEU A 187 3.29 -1.74 3.27
N VAL A 188 4.03 -1.47 2.19
CA VAL A 188 4.58 -2.54 1.33
C VAL A 188 5.51 -3.48 2.12
N VAL A 189 6.40 -2.93 2.95
CA VAL A 189 7.43 -3.74 3.63
C VAL A 189 6.95 -4.41 4.92
N ALA A 190 5.98 -3.81 5.62
CA ALA A 190 5.58 -4.18 6.96
C ALA A 190 4.05 -4.13 7.20
N ARG A 191 3.22 -4.32 6.16
CA ARG A 191 1.74 -4.30 6.26
C ARG A 191 1.16 -5.01 7.49
N PRO A 192 1.53 -6.26 7.84
CA PRO A 192 0.90 -6.95 8.97
C PRO A 192 1.14 -6.30 10.34
N ILE A 193 2.15 -5.42 10.43
CA ILE A 193 2.43 -4.60 11.61
C ILE A 193 1.70 -3.26 11.48
N LEU A 194 1.85 -2.61 10.32
CA LEU A 194 1.41 -1.23 10.10
C LEU A 194 -0.12 -1.12 9.99
N LEU A 195 -0.75 -1.92 9.12
CA LEU A 195 -2.15 -1.77 8.75
C LEU A 195 -3.11 -1.85 9.96
N PRO A 196 -2.98 -2.83 10.89
CA PRO A 196 -3.85 -2.87 12.07
C PRO A 196 -3.78 -1.61 12.94
N LEU A 197 -2.66 -0.88 12.93
CA LEU A 197 -2.48 0.37 13.66
C LEU A 197 -3.07 1.55 12.89
N LEU A 198 -2.97 1.56 11.55
CA LEU A 198 -3.60 2.59 10.70
C LEU A 198 -5.13 2.53 10.74
N MET A 199 -5.70 1.36 11.01
CA MET A 199 -7.16 1.14 11.09
C MET A 199 -7.76 1.46 12.47
N GLN A 200 -6.94 1.86 13.45
CA GLN A 200 -7.43 2.22 14.78
C GLN A 200 -7.75 3.71 14.85
N GLU A 201 -8.84 4.06 15.53
CA GLU A 201 -9.11 5.45 15.88
C GLU A 201 -8.26 5.89 17.09
N PRO A 202 -7.77 7.15 17.12
CA PRO A 202 -8.03 8.24 16.18
C PRO A 202 -7.10 8.28 14.95
N GLU A 203 -6.14 7.37 14.83
CA GLU A 203 -5.14 7.35 13.77
C GLU A 203 -5.75 7.22 12.37
N HIS A 204 -6.78 6.38 12.22
CA HIS A 204 -7.51 6.16 10.97
C HIS A 204 -8.15 7.45 10.45
N GLY A 205 -8.95 8.14 11.28
CA GLY A 205 -9.55 9.41 10.89
C GLY A 205 -8.53 10.48 10.51
N ARG A 206 -7.43 10.59 11.27
CA ARG A 206 -6.34 11.55 10.97
C ARG A 206 -5.65 11.26 9.64
N LEU A 207 -5.46 9.98 9.31
CA LEU A 207 -4.88 9.59 8.03
C LEU A 207 -5.85 9.85 6.88
N VAL A 208 -7.14 9.56 7.04
CA VAL A 208 -8.18 9.91 6.06
C VAL A 208 -8.23 11.42 5.82
N TRP A 209 -8.16 12.22 6.88
CA TRP A 209 -8.04 13.68 6.77
C TRP A 209 -6.83 14.10 5.95
N SER A 210 -5.67 13.50 6.20
CA SER A 210 -4.45 13.82 5.45
C SER A 210 -4.57 13.43 3.97
N LEU A 211 -5.21 12.29 3.67
CA LEU A 211 -5.51 11.86 2.29
C LEU A 211 -6.43 12.84 1.57
N VAL A 212 -7.45 13.35 2.25
CA VAL A 212 -8.37 14.37 1.71
C VAL A 212 -7.60 15.64 1.34
N GLN A 213 -6.68 16.09 2.19
CA GLN A 213 -5.83 17.25 1.86
C GLN A 213 -4.90 16.97 0.67
N CYS A 214 -4.35 15.76 0.57
CA CYS A 214 -3.45 15.38 -0.51
C CYS A 214 -4.16 15.15 -1.86
N LEU A 215 -5.38 14.62 -1.87
CA LEU A 215 -6.17 14.39 -3.09
C LEU A 215 -6.65 15.69 -3.74
N ASP A 216 -6.66 16.79 -2.98
CA ASP A 216 -7.18 18.06 -3.44
C ASP A 216 -6.60 19.26 -2.65
N PRO A 217 -5.30 19.53 -2.80
CA PRO A 217 -4.65 20.61 -2.06
C PRO A 217 -5.21 22.00 -2.45
N VAL A 218 -5.82 22.16 -3.63
CA VAL A 218 -6.22 23.49 -4.15
C VAL A 218 -7.65 23.87 -3.78
N THR A 219 -8.61 22.93 -3.67
CA THR A 219 -9.97 23.31 -3.25
C THR A 219 -10.19 23.21 -1.75
N THR A 220 -9.40 22.43 -1.01
CA THR A 220 -9.37 22.50 0.46
C THR A 220 -8.90 23.87 0.95
N THR A 221 -7.98 24.51 0.23
CA THR A 221 -7.39 25.82 0.58
C THR A 221 -8.36 26.98 0.40
N ARG A 222 -9.19 26.90 -0.64
CA ARG A 222 -10.27 27.85 -0.89
C ARG A 222 -11.49 27.43 -0.10
N ALA A 223 -11.41 27.58 1.23
CA ALA A 223 -12.47 27.36 2.22
C ALA A 223 -13.68 26.67 1.60
N LEU A 224 -13.73 25.33 1.72
CA LEU A 224 -14.96 24.55 1.60
C LEU A 224 -16.09 25.49 2.04
N PRO A 225 -17.07 25.82 1.17
CA PRO A 225 -18.09 26.80 1.50
C PRO A 225 -18.55 26.48 2.92
N ALA A 226 -18.72 27.47 3.79
CA ALA A 226 -19.19 27.28 5.17
C ALA A 226 -20.57 26.58 5.29
N HIS A 227 -21.07 26.04 4.17
CA HIS A 227 -22.28 25.27 3.92
C HIS A 227 -22.00 23.84 3.43
N SER A 228 -20.74 23.41 3.33
CA SER A 228 -20.42 21.99 3.22
C SER A 228 -20.89 21.33 4.51
N ASP A 229 -21.76 20.33 4.34
CA ASP A 229 -22.53 19.71 5.40
C ASP A 229 -21.62 19.38 6.60
N PRO A 230 -21.82 19.99 7.79
CA PRO A 230 -20.99 19.70 8.96
C PRO A 230 -20.99 18.21 9.32
N ASN A 231 -21.92 17.42 8.78
CA ASN A 231 -22.02 15.98 8.99
C ASN A 231 -21.17 15.12 8.03
N ILE A 232 -20.26 15.70 7.24
CA ILE A 232 -19.43 14.93 6.29
C ILE A 232 -18.42 14.01 7.01
N TRP A 233 -17.91 14.42 8.17
CA TRP A 233 -17.00 13.61 8.98
C TRP A 233 -17.77 12.76 10.00
N PRO A 234 -17.32 11.53 10.32
CA PRO A 234 -17.81 10.80 11.48
C PRO A 234 -17.76 11.66 12.74
N GLY A 235 -18.90 11.87 13.40
CA GLY A 235 -19.01 12.73 14.57
C GLY A 235 -19.17 14.23 14.29
N GLY A 236 -19.28 14.64 13.02
CA GLY A 236 -19.59 16.01 12.62
C GLY A 236 -18.43 17.01 12.72
N GLN A 237 -17.21 16.54 13.01
CA GLN A 237 -16.02 17.37 13.08
C GLN A 237 -14.84 16.67 12.41
N ALA A 238 -14.04 17.43 11.65
CA ALA A 238 -12.79 16.94 11.11
C ALA A 238 -11.82 16.53 12.25
N PRO A 239 -11.09 15.41 12.11
CA PRO A 239 -10.22 14.91 13.18
C PRO A 239 -8.96 15.76 13.39
N CYS A 240 -8.67 16.72 12.50
CA CYS A 240 -7.55 17.64 12.56
C CYS A 240 -7.95 19.04 12.09
N GLU A 241 -7.27 20.05 12.63
CA GLU A 241 -7.30 21.41 12.13
C GLU A 241 -6.14 21.63 11.14
N ASN A 242 -6.33 22.52 10.17
CA ASN A 242 -5.24 22.90 9.28
C ASN A 242 -4.17 23.70 10.04
N PRO A 243 -2.86 23.43 9.84
CA PRO A 243 -1.78 24.23 10.40
C PRO A 243 -1.90 25.70 9.97
N ARG A 244 -1.57 26.68 10.83
CA ARG A 244 -1.86 28.12 10.56
C ARG A 244 -1.30 28.66 9.24
N ASN A 245 -0.18 28.12 8.78
CA ASN A 245 0.56 28.55 7.60
C ASN A 245 0.53 27.52 6.46
N TRP A 246 -0.36 26.54 6.51
CA TRP A 246 -0.42 25.50 5.48
C TRP A 246 -0.63 26.09 4.07
N LEU A 247 -1.43 27.15 3.95
CA LEU A 247 -1.67 27.87 2.69
C LEU A 247 -0.42 28.48 2.07
N SER A 248 0.65 28.69 2.84
CA SER A 248 1.91 29.25 2.35
C SER A 248 2.95 28.18 2.00
N LEU A 249 2.61 26.89 2.10
CA LEU A 249 3.54 25.82 1.75
C LEU A 249 3.62 25.68 0.23
N ASP A 250 4.85 25.62 -0.28
CA ASP A 250 5.14 25.65 -1.72
C ASP A 250 4.41 24.50 -2.45
N TRP A 251 4.40 23.30 -1.87
CA TRP A 251 3.72 22.14 -2.47
C TRP A 251 2.20 22.28 -2.62
N ILE A 252 1.59 23.24 -1.91
CA ILE A 252 0.16 23.54 -1.95
C ILE A 252 -0.16 24.65 -2.97
N ILE A 253 0.72 25.65 -3.08
CA ILE A 253 0.52 26.80 -3.96
C ILE A 253 0.94 26.49 -5.40
N GLU A 254 2.01 25.72 -5.57
CA GLU A 254 2.67 25.52 -6.85
C GLU A 254 2.13 24.30 -7.61
N ASP A 255 2.59 24.12 -8.87
CA ASP A 255 2.32 22.93 -9.69
C ASP A 255 2.86 21.63 -9.04
N GLU A 256 3.51 21.73 -7.88
CA GLU A 256 3.88 20.62 -7.00
C GLU A 256 2.68 19.91 -6.35
N GLY A 257 1.46 20.44 -6.44
CA GLY A 257 0.24 19.72 -6.04
C GLY A 257 0.14 18.33 -6.68
N ARG A 258 0.85 18.12 -7.80
CA ARG A 258 1.10 16.82 -8.44
C ARG A 258 1.58 15.73 -7.50
N TRP A 259 2.58 16.05 -6.69
CA TRP A 259 3.17 15.10 -5.75
C TRP A 259 2.19 14.69 -4.65
N ALA A 260 1.28 15.59 -4.28
CA ALA A 260 0.31 15.34 -3.21
C ALA A 260 -0.71 14.28 -3.61
N TYR A 261 -1.41 14.46 -4.73
CA TYR A 261 -2.39 13.48 -5.17
C TYR A 261 -1.71 12.17 -5.62
N GLY A 262 -0.48 12.25 -6.15
CA GLY A 262 0.35 11.08 -6.44
C GLY A 262 0.65 10.28 -5.17
N ALA A 263 1.03 10.93 -4.07
CA ALA A 263 1.26 10.28 -2.78
C ALA A 263 0.00 9.60 -2.23
N ALA A 264 -1.16 10.28 -2.31
CA ALA A 264 -2.45 9.72 -1.90
C ALA A 264 -2.87 8.52 -2.75
N ALA A 265 -2.75 8.64 -4.09
CA ALA A 265 -3.04 7.56 -5.01
C ALA A 265 -2.11 6.37 -4.79
N MET A 266 -0.82 6.61 -4.55
CA MET A 266 0.17 5.58 -4.24
C MET A 266 -0.13 4.87 -2.92
N PHE A 267 -0.55 5.60 -1.87
CA PHE A 267 -1.00 5.00 -0.61
C PHE A 267 -2.21 4.09 -0.84
N LEU A 268 -3.24 4.58 -1.52
CA LEU A 268 -4.46 3.81 -1.81
C LEU A 268 -4.17 2.60 -2.72
N PHE A 269 -3.28 2.76 -3.69
CA PHE A 269 -2.78 1.66 -4.51
C PHE A 269 -2.09 0.61 -3.63
N ASN A 270 -1.09 1.02 -2.85
CA ASN A 270 -0.33 0.10 -2.00
C ASN A 270 -1.16 -0.50 -0.88
N LEU A 271 -2.33 0.07 -0.55
CA LEU A 271 -3.30 -0.49 0.38
C LEU A 271 -4.15 -1.57 -0.28
N ARG A 272 -4.62 -1.35 -1.51
CA ARG A 272 -5.43 -2.35 -2.23
C ARG A 272 -4.60 -3.45 -2.89
N VAL A 273 -3.42 -3.10 -3.37
CA VAL A 273 -2.52 -3.95 -4.14
C VAL A 273 -1.16 -3.95 -3.47
N GLY A 274 -0.80 -5.05 -2.83
CA GLY A 274 0.50 -5.14 -2.18
C GLY A 274 0.84 -6.54 -1.70
N VAL A 275 2.04 -6.66 -1.14
CA VAL A 275 2.38 -7.85 -0.38
C VAL A 275 1.54 -7.86 0.90
N ASP A 276 1.06 -9.04 1.30
CA ASP A 276 0.13 -9.25 2.42
C ASP A 276 -1.24 -8.56 2.28
N SER A 277 -1.63 -8.05 1.10
CA SER A 277 -2.92 -7.37 0.92
C SER A 277 -4.09 -8.35 0.92
N SER A 278 -5.11 -8.06 1.71
CA SER A 278 -6.46 -8.62 1.57
C SER A 278 -7.24 -7.88 0.48
N THR A 279 -8.25 -8.53 -0.09
CA THR A 279 -9.12 -7.89 -1.08
C THR A 279 -10.05 -6.86 -0.46
N GLU A 280 -10.28 -6.96 0.85
CA GLU A 280 -11.15 -6.08 1.62
C GLU A 280 -10.40 -4.92 2.27
N ASP A 281 -9.05 -4.91 2.29
CA ASP A 281 -8.27 -3.88 3.01
C ASP A 281 -8.64 -2.45 2.58
N GLY A 282 -8.81 -2.23 1.27
CA GLY A 282 -9.23 -0.93 0.76
C GLY A 282 -10.67 -0.58 1.12
N ASP A 283 -11.57 -1.56 1.07
CA ASP A 283 -12.97 -1.35 1.39
C ASP A 283 -13.11 -1.06 2.89
N ASN A 284 -12.51 -1.87 3.74
CA ASN A 284 -12.45 -1.70 5.20
C ASN A 284 -11.86 -0.34 5.60
N PHE A 285 -10.80 0.11 4.93
CA PHE A 285 -10.21 1.43 5.20
C PHE A 285 -11.14 2.60 4.89
N THR A 286 -12.09 2.45 3.98
CA THR A 286 -12.99 3.54 3.60
C THR A 286 -14.33 3.50 4.33
N ILE A 287 -14.59 2.46 5.13
CA ILE A 287 -15.82 2.33 5.92
C ILE A 287 -15.95 3.49 6.91
N GLY A 288 -17.10 4.14 6.93
CA GLY A 288 -17.42 5.29 7.77
C GLY A 288 -16.95 6.63 7.19
N TYR A 289 -16.06 6.61 6.20
CA TYR A 289 -15.48 7.81 5.58
C TYR A 289 -15.93 8.00 4.12
N GLU A 290 -16.95 7.28 3.67
CA GLU A 290 -17.45 7.31 2.29
C GLU A 290 -17.83 8.71 1.84
N GLY A 291 -18.64 9.40 2.65
CA GLY A 291 -19.17 10.73 2.33
C GLY A 291 -18.07 11.77 2.17
N VAL A 292 -17.02 11.69 2.99
CA VAL A 292 -15.87 12.59 2.88
C VAL A 292 -14.92 12.19 1.76
N LEU A 293 -14.66 10.90 1.52
CA LEU A 293 -13.67 10.48 0.53
C LEU A 293 -14.19 10.59 -0.91
N LEU A 294 -15.45 10.26 -1.16
CA LEU A 294 -16.01 10.17 -2.51
C LEU A 294 -15.76 11.42 -3.39
N PRO A 295 -16.07 12.66 -2.97
CA PRO A 295 -15.87 13.83 -3.81
C PRO A 295 -14.37 14.13 -4.05
N PHE A 296 -13.50 13.81 -3.09
CA PHE A 296 -12.05 14.06 -3.19
C PHE A 296 -11.35 13.02 -4.05
N LEU A 297 -11.74 11.74 -3.95
CA LEU A 297 -11.25 10.70 -4.85
C LEU A 297 -11.58 11.02 -6.31
N GLN A 298 -12.80 11.50 -6.60
CA GLN A 298 -13.17 11.93 -7.95
C GLN A 298 -12.27 13.06 -8.49
N ARG A 299 -11.88 14.01 -7.63
CA ARG A 299 -10.97 15.10 -8.03
C ARG A 299 -9.54 14.64 -8.17
N GLY A 300 -9.05 13.83 -7.24
CA GLY A 300 -7.72 13.20 -7.33
C GLY A 300 -7.56 12.38 -8.60
N ILE A 301 -8.59 11.63 -9.02
CA ILE A 301 -8.57 10.89 -10.31
C ILE A 301 -8.40 11.83 -11.50
N LEU A 302 -9.12 12.94 -11.51
CA LEU A 302 -9.00 13.91 -12.60
C LEU A 302 -7.61 14.56 -12.62
N ALA A 303 -7.04 14.81 -11.45
CA ALA A 303 -5.69 15.35 -11.35
C ALA A 303 -4.65 14.34 -11.86
N VAL A 304 -4.70 13.09 -11.37
CA VAL A 304 -3.80 12.00 -11.80
C VAL A 304 -3.94 11.71 -13.29
N HIS A 305 -5.17 11.59 -13.81
CA HIS A 305 -5.40 11.19 -15.21
C HIS A 305 -4.99 12.27 -16.23
N ASN A 306 -5.04 13.54 -15.84
CA ASN A 306 -4.63 14.65 -16.71
C ASN A 306 -3.11 14.91 -16.65
N ASP A 307 -2.39 14.22 -15.77
CA ASP A 307 -0.94 14.34 -15.63
C ASP A 307 -0.25 13.45 -16.68
N ASP A 308 0.62 14.03 -17.53
CA ASP A 308 1.29 13.34 -18.65
C ASP A 308 2.76 12.99 -18.33
N ASP A 309 3.21 13.25 -17.10
CA ASP A 309 4.64 13.27 -16.73
C ASP A 309 5.25 11.87 -16.42
N GLY A 310 4.73 10.80 -17.03
CA GLY A 310 5.38 9.49 -17.04
C GLY A 310 5.31 8.68 -15.74
N LEU A 311 4.50 9.10 -14.76
CA LEU A 311 4.08 8.21 -13.66
C LEU A 311 3.27 7.02 -14.21
N PRO A 312 3.11 5.91 -13.45
CA PRO A 312 2.16 4.85 -13.80
C PRO A 312 0.71 5.32 -13.59
N VAL A 313 0.34 6.41 -14.28
CA VAL A 313 -0.91 7.15 -14.19
C VAL A 313 -2.09 6.22 -14.39
N GLU A 314 -1.96 5.23 -15.28
CA GLU A 314 -3.03 4.27 -15.57
C GLU A 314 -3.35 3.38 -14.36
N ASP A 315 -2.33 2.81 -13.73
CA ASP A 315 -2.51 1.95 -12.55
C ASP A 315 -3.08 2.75 -11.38
N LEU A 316 -2.53 3.93 -11.09
CA LEU A 316 -3.04 4.80 -10.02
C LEU A 316 -4.49 5.23 -10.28
N SER A 317 -4.82 5.66 -11.50
CA SER A 317 -6.17 6.07 -11.90
C SER A 317 -7.16 4.91 -11.78
N ARG A 318 -6.78 3.71 -12.23
CA ARG A 318 -7.62 2.50 -12.16
C ARG A 318 -7.99 2.18 -10.71
N GLN A 319 -7.05 2.37 -9.79
CA GLN A 319 -7.21 2.01 -8.39
C GLN A 319 -8.10 3.01 -7.67
N LEU A 320 -7.91 4.29 -7.93
CA LEU A 320 -8.83 5.31 -7.45
C LEU A 320 -10.26 5.12 -8.01
N VAL A 321 -10.41 4.71 -9.29
CA VAL A 321 -11.71 4.34 -9.86
C VAL A 321 -12.35 3.17 -9.10
N HIS A 322 -11.56 2.18 -8.68
CA HIS A 322 -12.07 1.09 -7.84
C HIS A 322 -12.62 1.60 -6.50
N TYR A 323 -11.91 2.50 -5.82
CA TYR A 323 -12.39 3.11 -4.57
C TYR A 323 -13.69 3.89 -4.78
N VAL A 324 -13.78 4.72 -5.85
CA VAL A 324 -15.01 5.46 -6.13
C VAL A 324 -16.19 4.53 -6.42
N ASN A 325 -15.98 3.46 -7.20
CA ASN A 325 -17.05 2.49 -7.47
C ASN A 325 -17.50 1.76 -6.19
N GLY A 326 -16.55 1.30 -5.36
CA GLY A 326 -16.88 0.62 -4.10
C GLY A 326 -17.65 1.54 -3.14
N ILE A 327 -17.22 2.80 -3.00
CA ILE A 327 -17.96 3.78 -2.19
C ILE A 327 -19.33 4.11 -2.78
N GLN A 328 -19.43 4.29 -4.10
CA GLN A 328 -20.70 4.55 -4.79
C GLN A 328 -21.71 3.42 -4.54
N GLU A 329 -21.25 2.17 -4.66
CA GLU A 329 -22.05 0.97 -4.44
C GLU A 329 -22.54 0.86 -3.00
N ARG A 330 -21.64 1.01 -2.01
CA ARG A 330 -22.01 0.97 -0.59
C ARG A 330 -23.00 2.07 -0.20
N LEU A 331 -22.86 3.27 -0.77
CA LEU A 331 -23.79 4.38 -0.55
C LEU A 331 -25.06 4.30 -1.42
N GLN A 332 -25.19 3.26 -2.27
CA GLN A 332 -26.31 3.08 -3.20
C GLN A 332 -26.58 4.32 -4.08
N LEU A 333 -25.51 5.01 -4.50
CA LEU A 333 -25.62 6.25 -5.25
C LEU A 333 -25.83 5.99 -6.74
N ALA A 334 -26.84 6.65 -7.32
CA ALA A 334 -27.07 6.61 -8.76
C ALA A 334 -25.86 7.15 -9.54
N ASP A 335 -25.60 6.62 -10.73
CA ASP A 335 -24.46 7.03 -11.56
C ASP A 335 -24.46 8.53 -11.91
N SER A 336 -25.64 9.13 -11.99
CA SER A 336 -25.84 10.56 -12.24
C SER A 336 -25.29 11.46 -11.12
N THR A 337 -25.07 10.93 -9.92
CA THR A 337 -24.47 11.66 -8.79
C THR A 337 -22.96 11.87 -8.95
N LEU A 338 -22.31 11.06 -9.79
CA LEU A 338 -20.88 11.17 -10.07
C LEU A 338 -20.59 12.31 -11.05
N SER A 339 -19.48 13.00 -10.82
CA SER A 339 -19.03 14.09 -11.69
C SER A 339 -18.85 13.61 -13.13
N LEU A 340 -19.19 14.48 -14.09
CA LEU A 340 -19.06 14.16 -15.51
C LEU A 340 -17.62 13.82 -15.89
N GLY A 341 -16.65 14.54 -15.31
CA GLY A 341 -15.23 14.25 -15.49
C GLY A 341 -14.88 12.82 -15.09
N PHE A 342 -15.23 12.42 -13.86
CA PHE A 342 -14.97 11.07 -13.38
C PHE A 342 -15.61 10.00 -14.29
N ARG A 343 -16.86 10.19 -14.70
CA ARG A 343 -17.54 9.23 -15.57
C ARG A 343 -16.83 9.02 -16.91
N ARG A 344 -16.21 10.07 -17.47
CA ARG A 344 -15.37 9.98 -18.68
C ARG A 344 -14.11 9.16 -18.43
N VAL A 345 -13.37 9.46 -17.35
CA VAL A 345 -12.15 8.70 -16.98
C VAL A 345 -12.49 7.23 -16.73
N ARG A 346 -13.54 6.96 -15.95
CA ARG A 346 -14.01 5.59 -15.68
C ARG A 346 -14.37 4.85 -16.97
N HIS A 347 -15.00 5.51 -17.95
CA HIS A 347 -15.31 4.90 -19.23
C HIS A 347 -14.03 4.60 -20.03
N ALA A 348 -13.07 5.52 -20.09
CA ALA A 348 -11.79 5.31 -20.77
C ALA A 348 -11.06 4.06 -20.22
N ILE A 349 -10.92 3.96 -18.90
CA ILE A 349 -10.25 2.83 -18.23
C ILE A 349 -11.02 1.50 -18.42
N LYS A 350 -12.36 1.54 -18.48
CA LYS A 350 -13.17 0.32 -18.74
C LYS A 350 -12.98 -0.22 -20.15
N VAL A 351 -12.90 0.65 -21.15
CA VAL A 351 -12.74 0.25 -22.56
C VAL A 351 -11.41 -0.49 -22.77
N GLU A 352 -10.38 -0.13 -22.02
CA GLU A 352 -9.07 -0.77 -22.06
C GLU A 352 -9.06 -2.10 -21.30
N SER A 353 -9.75 -2.19 -20.15
CA SER A 353 -9.74 -3.40 -19.32
C SER A 353 -10.69 -4.52 -19.80
N ALA A 354 -11.79 -4.20 -20.49
CA ALA A 354 -12.81 -5.17 -20.87
C ALA A 354 -12.54 -5.92 -22.19
N LYS A 355 -11.62 -5.44 -23.04
CA LYS A 355 -11.44 -6.00 -24.38
C LYS A 355 -10.66 -7.32 -24.42
N ASP A 356 -9.95 -7.67 -23.35
CA ASP A 356 -9.02 -8.80 -23.35
C ASP A 356 -9.17 -9.74 -22.15
N PHE A 357 -10.20 -9.56 -21.32
CA PHE A 357 -10.38 -10.39 -20.13
C PHE A 357 -11.23 -11.63 -20.42
N GLU A 358 -10.55 -12.74 -20.70
CA GLU A 358 -11.16 -14.07 -20.68
C GLU A 358 -11.21 -14.56 -19.23
N PHE A 359 -12.41 -14.85 -18.72
CA PHE A 359 -12.59 -15.48 -17.42
C PHE A 359 -12.69 -17.00 -17.58
N SER A 360 -12.07 -17.78 -16.69
CA SER A 360 -12.17 -19.24 -16.70
C SER A 360 -12.05 -19.80 -15.28
N VAL A 361 -12.24 -21.09 -15.10
CA VAL A 361 -12.00 -21.77 -13.82
C VAL A 361 -10.56 -21.62 -13.30
N ALA A 362 -9.59 -21.34 -14.17
CA ALA A 362 -8.20 -21.08 -13.78
C ALA A 362 -8.00 -19.72 -13.07
N THR A 363 -8.87 -18.73 -13.35
CA THR A 363 -8.78 -17.39 -12.79
C THR A 363 -8.89 -17.36 -11.26
N PRO A 364 -9.95 -17.89 -10.62
CA PRO A 364 -10.04 -17.93 -9.15
C PRO A 364 -8.89 -18.70 -8.50
N ILE A 365 -8.43 -19.79 -9.12
CA ILE A 365 -7.32 -20.61 -8.64
C ILE A 365 -6.04 -19.78 -8.63
N LEU A 366 -5.76 -19.07 -9.73
CA LEU A 366 -4.62 -18.17 -9.81
C LEU A 366 -4.68 -17.05 -8.77
N LEU A 367 -5.83 -16.39 -8.62
CA LEU A 367 -6.01 -15.32 -7.66
C LEU A 367 -5.75 -15.84 -6.23
N TYR A 368 -6.31 -17.00 -5.88
CA TYR A 368 -6.04 -17.70 -4.64
C TYR A 368 -4.53 -17.93 -4.44
N LEU A 369 -3.88 -18.55 -5.42
CA LEU A 369 -2.46 -18.87 -5.34
C LEU A 369 -1.61 -17.61 -5.18
N HIS A 370 -1.93 -16.52 -5.90
CA HIS A 370 -1.22 -15.25 -5.79
C HIS A 370 -1.41 -14.58 -4.44
N LEU A 371 -2.63 -14.53 -3.90
CA LEU A 371 -2.91 -13.97 -2.57
C LEU A 371 -2.08 -14.68 -1.50
N TRP A 372 -2.10 -16.01 -1.51
CA TRP A 372 -1.38 -16.82 -0.53
C TRP A 372 0.14 -16.81 -0.73
N TYR A 373 0.62 -16.75 -1.97
CA TYR A 373 2.03 -16.56 -2.27
C TYR A 373 2.52 -15.19 -1.77
N LYS A 374 1.68 -14.15 -1.87
CA LYS A 374 2.00 -12.81 -1.34
C LYS A 374 1.85 -12.71 0.19
N ASN A 375 1.13 -13.63 0.85
CA ASN A 375 0.89 -13.59 2.30
C ASN A 375 2.07 -14.14 3.14
N ARG A 376 2.89 -13.25 3.68
CA ARG A 376 4.09 -13.45 4.52
C ARG A 376 3.83 -13.95 5.94
N ALA A 377 2.61 -14.37 6.26
CA ALA A 377 2.31 -15.01 7.52
C ALA A 377 2.66 -16.50 7.54
N CYS A 378 2.77 -17.05 8.74
CA CYS A 378 2.82 -18.48 8.98
C CYS A 378 1.47 -19.14 8.61
N PHE A 379 1.51 -20.22 7.83
CA PHE A 379 0.35 -21.06 7.50
C PHE A 379 -0.11 -21.95 8.67
N GLY A 380 0.59 -21.92 9.80
CA GLY A 380 0.23 -22.70 10.97
C GLY A 380 -1.12 -22.28 11.55
N PRO A 381 -1.95 -23.23 11.96
CA PRO A 381 -3.19 -22.93 12.63
C PRO A 381 -3.00 -22.04 13.87
N ASP A 382 -3.83 -21.02 13.95
CA ASP A 382 -3.90 -19.88 14.88
C ASP A 382 -2.62 -19.06 15.03
N CYS A 383 -1.66 -19.23 14.11
CA CYS A 383 -0.35 -18.60 14.26
C CYS A 383 -0.35 -17.18 13.70
N ALA A 384 -0.69 -17.02 12.42
CA ALA A 384 -0.67 -15.75 11.67
C ALA A 384 0.62 -14.90 11.87
N LEU A 385 1.71 -15.49 12.39
CA LEU A 385 2.92 -14.75 12.73
C LEU A 385 3.54 -14.21 11.44
N PRO A 386 3.68 -12.89 11.26
CA PRO A 386 4.26 -12.34 10.05
C PRO A 386 5.78 -12.55 10.04
N VAL A 387 6.37 -12.74 8.85
CA VAL A 387 7.82 -12.97 8.69
C VAL A 387 8.67 -11.88 9.33
N GLN A 388 8.16 -10.64 9.36
CA GLN A 388 8.81 -9.47 9.96
C GLN A 388 9.04 -9.67 11.47
N ARG A 389 8.13 -10.36 12.17
CA ARG A 389 8.24 -10.63 13.62
C ARG A 389 9.03 -11.91 13.95
N ASN A 390 9.68 -12.54 12.98
CA ASN A 390 10.50 -13.73 13.19
C ASN A 390 11.87 -13.41 13.82
N VAL A 391 11.87 -12.96 15.07
CA VAL A 391 13.07 -12.55 15.82
C VAL A 391 14.07 -13.70 15.97
N ALA A 392 13.58 -14.92 16.15
CA ALA A 392 14.41 -16.08 16.51
C ALA A 392 15.45 -16.46 15.45
N SER A 393 15.20 -16.16 14.17
CA SER A 393 16.05 -16.66 13.10
C SER A 393 16.55 -15.61 12.11
N SER A 394 15.95 -14.42 12.04
CA SER A 394 16.18 -13.44 10.95
C SER A 394 16.04 -14.04 9.53
N ARG A 395 15.50 -15.26 9.41
CA ARG A 395 15.37 -16.01 8.17
C ARG A 395 13.92 -15.98 7.70
N PRO A 396 13.68 -15.99 6.38
CA PRO A 396 12.36 -16.31 5.85
C PRO A 396 11.85 -17.63 6.44
N PHE A 397 10.53 -17.73 6.59
CA PHE A 397 9.94 -18.99 7.03
C PHE A 397 10.27 -20.11 6.04
N PRO A 398 10.71 -21.30 6.50
CA PRO A 398 10.92 -22.43 5.63
C PRO A 398 9.60 -22.82 4.95
N PHE A 399 9.68 -23.06 3.64
CA PHE A 399 8.60 -23.66 2.87
C PHE A 399 8.43 -25.15 3.20
N CYS A 400 7.21 -25.64 3.05
CA CYS A 400 6.94 -27.08 2.99
C CYS A 400 7.83 -27.72 1.92
N SER A 401 8.58 -28.76 2.29
CA SER A 401 9.52 -29.41 1.38
C SER A 401 8.84 -30.14 0.21
N GLY A 402 7.54 -30.45 0.33
CA GLY A 402 6.73 -31.08 -0.70
C GLY A 402 6.25 -30.08 -1.75
N CYS A 403 5.26 -29.24 -1.42
CA CYS A 403 4.62 -28.32 -2.37
C CYS A 403 5.39 -27.02 -2.63
N LYS A 404 6.35 -26.64 -1.76
CA LYS A 404 7.08 -25.36 -1.83
C LYS A 404 6.18 -24.10 -1.79
N PHE A 405 4.94 -24.25 -1.35
CA PHE A 405 3.93 -23.19 -1.33
C PHE A 405 3.68 -22.68 0.09
N ALA A 406 3.20 -23.54 0.99
CA ALA A 406 2.96 -23.18 2.38
C ALA A 406 4.27 -22.95 3.15
N ARG A 407 4.26 -22.00 4.09
CA ARG A 407 5.42 -21.62 4.90
C ARG A 407 5.08 -21.58 6.40
N TYR A 408 6.06 -21.94 7.23
CA TYR A 408 5.83 -22.08 8.67
C TYR A 408 6.92 -21.43 9.49
N CYS A 409 6.54 -20.71 10.56
CA CYS A 409 7.51 -20.17 11.52
C CYS A 409 8.24 -21.25 12.32
N SER A 410 7.67 -22.46 12.42
CA SER A 410 8.24 -23.58 13.15
C SER A 410 7.79 -24.94 12.60
N LYS A 411 8.56 -26.01 12.91
CA LYS A 411 8.14 -27.39 12.63
C LYS A 411 6.86 -27.78 13.38
N THR A 412 6.58 -27.16 14.52
CA THR A 412 5.36 -27.41 15.29
C THR A 412 4.13 -26.89 14.56
N CYS A 413 4.20 -25.67 14.02
CA CYS A 413 3.14 -25.10 13.18
C CYS A 413 2.89 -25.97 11.93
N GLN A 414 3.94 -26.42 11.25
CA GLN A 414 3.81 -27.34 10.12
C GLN A 414 3.11 -28.65 10.50
N LYS A 415 3.48 -29.27 11.63
CA LYS A 415 2.88 -30.53 12.09
C LYS A 415 1.40 -30.37 12.46
N ARG A 416 1.00 -29.20 12.97
CA ARG A 416 -0.39 -28.88 13.27
C ARG A 416 -1.20 -28.73 11.99
N ASP A 417 -0.73 -27.90 11.05
CA ASP A 417 -1.36 -27.71 9.73
C ASP A 417 -1.49 -29.03 8.94
N TRP A 418 -0.55 -29.95 9.14
CA TRP A 418 -0.58 -31.29 8.54
C TRP A 418 -1.69 -32.19 9.08
N LYS A 419 -2.22 -31.94 10.28
CA LYS A 419 -3.15 -32.85 10.98
C LYS A 419 -4.51 -32.22 11.24
N GLU A 420 -4.54 -30.93 11.55
CA GLU A 420 -5.74 -30.20 11.92
C GLU A 420 -6.49 -29.79 10.65
N LEU A 421 -7.80 -30.07 10.59
CA LEU A 421 -8.70 -29.64 9.50
C LEU A 421 -9.11 -28.15 9.65
N ARG A 422 -8.22 -27.31 10.18
CA ARG A 422 -8.53 -25.89 10.44
C ARG A 422 -7.29 -25.03 10.27
N THR A 423 -7.33 -24.16 9.27
CA THR A 423 -6.44 -23.01 9.14
C THR A 423 -7.25 -21.77 9.55
N PRO A 424 -6.81 -20.89 10.45
CA PRO A 424 -7.54 -19.66 10.77
C PRO A 424 -7.66 -18.80 9.53
N GLY A 425 -8.85 -18.22 9.35
CA GLY A 425 -9.15 -17.37 8.20
C GLY A 425 -9.50 -18.13 6.92
N LEU A 426 -9.35 -19.46 6.89
CA LEU A 426 -10.02 -20.31 5.91
C LEU A 426 -10.83 -21.37 6.65
N VAL A 427 -12.13 -21.42 6.44
CA VAL A 427 -12.91 -22.63 6.76
C VAL A 427 -12.57 -23.70 5.72
N SER A 428 -11.29 -24.01 5.54
CA SER A 428 -10.90 -25.03 4.59
C SER A 428 -11.31 -26.37 5.12
N ALA A 429 -12.10 -27.09 4.34
CA ALA A 429 -12.41 -28.49 4.60
C ALA A 429 -11.17 -29.40 4.54
N TYR A 430 -10.01 -28.87 4.12
CA TYR A 430 -8.81 -29.63 3.81
C TYR A 430 -7.64 -29.30 4.74
N SER A 431 -6.97 -30.34 5.22
CA SER A 431 -5.68 -30.22 5.90
C SER A 431 -4.55 -30.00 4.90
N HIS A 432 -3.39 -29.51 5.34
CA HIS A 432 -2.24 -29.39 4.44
C HIS A 432 -1.76 -30.75 3.90
N LYS A 433 -2.05 -31.85 4.61
CA LYS A 433 -1.74 -33.20 4.13
C LYS A 433 -2.49 -33.52 2.83
N GLU A 434 -3.71 -33.00 2.67
CA GLU A 434 -4.55 -33.16 1.48
C GLU A 434 -4.17 -32.15 0.41
N LEU A 435 -3.88 -30.90 0.80
CA LEU A 435 -3.51 -29.83 -0.15
C LEU A 435 -2.09 -29.97 -0.71
N CYS A 436 -1.14 -30.51 0.04
CA CYS A 436 0.25 -30.58 -0.38
C CYS A 436 0.46 -31.39 -1.67
N PRO A 437 -0.14 -32.58 -1.86
CA PRO A 437 -0.11 -33.29 -3.15
C PRO A 437 -0.72 -32.49 -4.30
N VAL A 438 -1.88 -31.85 -4.08
CA VAL A 438 -2.61 -31.05 -5.08
C VAL A 438 -1.72 -29.91 -5.61
N TYR A 439 -1.18 -29.08 -4.71
CA TYR A 439 -0.27 -27.99 -5.10
C TYR A 439 0.99 -28.50 -5.80
N ARG A 440 1.54 -29.63 -5.33
CA ARG A 440 2.75 -30.20 -5.93
C ARG A 440 2.47 -30.66 -7.37
N ARG A 441 1.32 -31.27 -7.64
CA ARG A 441 0.95 -31.69 -9.00
C ARG A 441 0.66 -30.49 -9.89
N LEU A 442 -0.09 -29.50 -9.39
CA LEU A 442 -0.39 -28.27 -10.14
C LEU A 442 0.87 -27.50 -10.53
N LEU A 443 1.76 -27.24 -9.56
CA LEU A 443 2.99 -26.46 -9.79
C LEU A 443 4.11 -27.27 -10.49
N ALA A 444 3.89 -28.55 -10.75
CA ALA A 444 4.76 -29.36 -11.59
C ALA A 444 4.34 -29.35 -13.07
N GLN A 445 3.16 -28.81 -13.40
CA GLN A 445 2.67 -28.74 -14.77
C GLN A 445 3.48 -27.72 -15.60
N PRO A 446 3.71 -27.98 -16.90
CA PRO A 446 4.41 -27.05 -17.78
C PRO A 446 3.71 -25.68 -17.82
N GLY A 447 4.50 -24.60 -17.65
CA GLY A 447 3.99 -23.22 -17.72
C GLY A 447 3.25 -22.72 -16.47
N LEU A 448 2.84 -23.60 -15.55
CA LEU A 448 2.24 -23.21 -14.27
C LEU A 448 3.32 -22.90 -13.25
N SER A 449 3.57 -21.62 -13.02
CA SER A 449 4.55 -21.14 -12.03
C SER A 449 3.94 -20.04 -11.16
N MET A 450 4.45 -19.94 -9.94
CA MET A 450 4.12 -18.84 -9.01
C MET A 450 4.99 -17.60 -9.20
N ASN A 451 5.93 -17.64 -10.16
CA ASN A 451 6.77 -16.49 -10.45
C ASN A 451 5.90 -15.38 -11.04
N GLN A 452 6.03 -14.17 -10.49
CA GLN A 452 5.10 -13.04 -10.70
C GLN A 452 4.98 -12.54 -12.15
N GLU A 453 5.87 -12.94 -13.04
CA GLU A 453 5.93 -12.41 -14.41
C GLU A 453 4.85 -13.01 -15.33
N SER A 454 4.32 -14.20 -15.03
CA SER A 454 3.23 -14.79 -15.81
C SER A 454 1.91 -14.16 -15.35
N GLY A 455 1.47 -13.12 -16.05
CA GLY A 455 0.15 -12.52 -15.82
C GLY A 455 -1.00 -13.53 -15.98
N ILE A 456 -2.22 -13.09 -15.64
CA ILE A 456 -3.44 -13.95 -15.65
C ILE A 456 -3.58 -14.73 -16.95
N LYS A 457 -3.39 -14.06 -18.09
CA LYS A 457 -3.48 -14.65 -19.42
C LYS A 457 -2.50 -15.81 -19.63
N SER A 458 -1.23 -15.64 -19.27
CA SER A 458 -0.21 -16.68 -19.43
C SER A 458 -0.49 -17.90 -18.56
N PHE A 459 -0.97 -17.70 -17.33
CA PHE A 459 -1.39 -18.81 -16.47
C PHE A 459 -2.59 -19.55 -17.06
N GLN A 460 -3.59 -18.83 -17.58
CA GLN A 460 -4.76 -19.45 -18.23
C GLN A 460 -4.35 -20.24 -19.47
N GLU A 461 -3.54 -19.67 -20.35
CA GLU A 461 -3.02 -20.35 -21.54
C GLU A 461 -2.27 -21.63 -21.18
N ALA A 462 -1.43 -21.60 -20.14
CA ALA A 462 -0.75 -22.78 -19.61
C ALA A 462 -1.74 -23.78 -19.01
N PHE A 463 -2.68 -23.34 -18.17
CA PHE A 463 -3.65 -24.19 -17.47
C PHE A 463 -4.49 -25.03 -18.43
N HIS A 464 -4.83 -24.45 -19.58
CA HIS A 464 -5.60 -25.10 -20.63
C HIS A 464 -4.71 -25.69 -21.74
N GLY A 465 -3.39 -25.73 -21.53
CA GLY A 465 -2.45 -26.33 -22.47
C GLY A 465 -2.66 -27.85 -22.56
N PRO A 466 -2.45 -28.46 -23.74
CA PRO A 466 -2.69 -29.89 -23.94
C PRO A 466 -1.79 -30.80 -23.08
N ASP A 467 -0.66 -30.27 -22.60
CA ASP A 467 0.29 -30.98 -21.74
C ASP A 467 -0.04 -30.84 -20.24
N VAL A 468 -1.05 -30.05 -19.86
CA VAL A 468 -1.47 -29.86 -18.48
C VAL A 468 -2.57 -30.85 -18.13
N CYS A 469 -2.28 -31.70 -17.15
CA CYS A 469 -3.23 -32.69 -16.64
C CYS A 469 -3.49 -32.43 -15.16
N ILE A 470 -4.72 -31.98 -14.86
CA ILE A 470 -5.24 -31.78 -13.51
C ILE A 470 -6.36 -32.79 -13.33
N ASP A 471 -6.25 -33.65 -12.33
CA ASP A 471 -7.29 -34.63 -12.05
C ASP A 471 -8.56 -33.95 -11.48
N ASP A 472 -9.74 -34.54 -11.71
CA ASP A 472 -11.02 -33.99 -11.30
C ASP A 472 -11.05 -33.62 -9.81
N HIS A 473 -10.42 -34.45 -8.97
CA HIS A 473 -10.35 -34.24 -7.53
C HIS A 473 -9.46 -33.04 -7.18
N ASP A 474 -8.29 -32.89 -7.82
CA ASP A 474 -7.44 -31.72 -7.67
C ASP A 474 -8.17 -30.44 -8.07
N LEU A 475 -8.91 -30.47 -9.18
CA LEU A 475 -9.68 -29.33 -9.65
C LEU A 475 -10.80 -28.96 -8.66
N GLU A 476 -11.54 -29.95 -8.15
CA GLU A 476 -12.54 -29.77 -7.10
C GLU A 476 -11.92 -29.08 -5.88
N VAL A 477 -10.82 -29.63 -5.35
CA VAL A 477 -10.13 -29.10 -4.16
C VAL A 477 -9.65 -27.67 -4.41
N LEU A 478 -9.02 -27.39 -5.56
CA LEU A 478 -8.50 -26.07 -5.92
C LEU A 478 -9.62 -25.03 -6.05
N LEU A 479 -10.76 -25.41 -6.63
CA LEU A 479 -11.92 -24.52 -6.72
C LEU A 479 -12.55 -24.30 -5.34
N SER A 480 -12.74 -25.34 -4.53
CA SER A 480 -13.27 -25.20 -3.17
C SER A 480 -12.43 -24.22 -2.34
N ILE A 481 -11.11 -24.40 -2.29
CA ILE A 481 -10.25 -23.51 -1.49
C ILE A 481 -10.20 -22.09 -2.04
N ALA A 482 -10.26 -21.91 -3.37
CA ALA A 482 -10.30 -20.59 -3.97
C ALA A 482 -11.61 -19.88 -3.59
N MET A 483 -12.73 -20.60 -3.62
CA MET A 483 -14.05 -20.07 -3.27
C MET A 483 -14.19 -19.74 -1.77
N GLU A 484 -13.50 -20.48 -0.90
CA GLU A 484 -13.45 -20.22 0.54
C GLU A 484 -12.48 -19.08 0.91
N SER A 485 -11.54 -18.75 0.03
CA SER A 485 -10.53 -17.73 0.29
C SER A 485 -11.04 -16.31 0.14
N ASP A 486 -10.22 -15.34 0.54
CA ASP A 486 -10.47 -13.91 0.39
C ASP A 486 -10.21 -13.43 -1.06
N ILE A 487 -10.73 -14.12 -2.06
CA ILE A 487 -10.83 -13.57 -3.43
C ILE A 487 -12.09 -12.70 -3.54
N PRO A 488 -12.11 -11.68 -4.43
CA PRO A 488 -13.25 -10.78 -4.53
C PRO A 488 -14.56 -11.53 -4.87
N LYS A 489 -15.68 -11.15 -4.22
CA LYS A 489 -17.01 -11.79 -4.36
C LYS A 489 -17.47 -11.94 -5.80
N VAL A 490 -17.28 -10.91 -6.64
CA VAL A 490 -17.62 -10.94 -8.07
C VAL A 490 -16.99 -12.14 -8.80
N TRP A 491 -15.75 -12.53 -8.45
CA TRP A 491 -15.11 -13.69 -9.05
C TRP A 491 -15.74 -14.99 -8.58
N LYS A 492 -16.09 -15.08 -7.29
CA LYS A 492 -16.82 -16.24 -6.76
C LYS A 492 -18.15 -16.44 -7.49
N LEU A 493 -18.92 -15.37 -7.67
CA LEU A 493 -20.20 -15.42 -8.41
C LEU A 493 -20.00 -15.83 -9.87
N LEU A 494 -18.95 -15.33 -10.53
CA LEU A 494 -18.58 -15.71 -11.88
C LEU A 494 -18.26 -17.21 -11.99
N VAL A 495 -17.47 -17.76 -11.05
CA VAL A 495 -17.15 -19.20 -11.01
C VAL A 495 -18.42 -20.02 -10.85
N ILE A 496 -19.27 -19.68 -9.88
CA ILE A 496 -20.52 -20.41 -9.62
C ILE A 496 -21.37 -20.45 -10.89
N HIS A 497 -21.53 -19.34 -11.59
CA HIS A 497 -22.28 -19.31 -12.84
C HIS A 497 -21.65 -20.13 -13.95
N LEU A 498 -20.31 -20.08 -14.05
CA LEU A 498 -19.57 -20.79 -15.06
C LEU A 498 -19.67 -22.31 -14.90
N ILE A 499 -19.56 -22.82 -13.67
CA ILE A 499 -19.41 -24.26 -13.42
C ILE A 499 -20.73 -24.93 -13.03
N LYS A 500 -21.70 -24.23 -12.43
CA LYS A 500 -22.92 -24.84 -11.86
C LYS A 500 -23.65 -25.81 -12.80
N PRO A 501 -23.88 -25.48 -14.09
CA PRO A 501 -24.58 -26.39 -15.01
C PRO A 501 -23.88 -27.73 -15.23
N ALA A 502 -22.55 -27.74 -15.17
CA ALA A 502 -21.71 -28.91 -15.36
C ALA A 502 -21.44 -29.64 -14.02
N TRP A 503 -21.30 -28.86 -12.95
CA TRP A 503 -21.11 -29.34 -11.57
C TRP A 503 -22.28 -30.22 -11.12
N ASP A 504 -23.52 -29.81 -11.36
CA ASP A 504 -24.70 -30.60 -11.01
C ASP A 504 -24.77 -31.95 -11.75
N LYS A 505 -24.03 -32.10 -12.87
CA LYS A 505 -23.93 -33.32 -13.67
C LYS A 505 -22.66 -34.13 -13.40
N ASN A 506 -21.74 -33.62 -12.57
CA ASN A 506 -20.36 -34.12 -12.43
C ASN A 506 -19.59 -34.19 -13.77
N ASP A 507 -19.80 -33.22 -14.67
CA ASP A 507 -19.10 -33.13 -15.96
C ASP A 507 -17.82 -32.29 -15.82
N TRP A 508 -16.73 -32.92 -15.36
CA TRP A 508 -15.47 -32.24 -15.08
C TRP A 508 -14.72 -31.78 -16.34
N GLU A 509 -14.97 -32.41 -17.49
CA GLU A 509 -14.42 -31.98 -18.77
C GLU A 509 -15.06 -30.65 -19.22
N GLU A 510 -16.40 -30.52 -19.06
CA GLU A 510 -17.12 -29.26 -19.28
C GLU A 510 -16.64 -28.18 -18.30
N ILE A 511 -16.46 -28.50 -17.00
CA ILE A 511 -15.95 -27.55 -16.00
C ILE A 511 -14.54 -27.07 -16.36
N GLN A 512 -13.63 -27.99 -16.68
CA GLN A 512 -12.23 -27.65 -16.95
C GLN A 512 -12.10 -26.77 -18.20
N SER A 513 -12.90 -27.05 -19.23
CA SER A 513 -12.91 -26.26 -20.48
C SER A 513 -13.74 -24.98 -20.41
N ALA A 514 -14.51 -24.78 -19.33
CA ALA A 514 -15.40 -23.64 -19.18
C ALA A 514 -14.65 -22.31 -19.22
N ARG A 515 -15.01 -21.50 -20.20
CA ARG A 515 -14.46 -20.16 -20.45
C ARG A 515 -15.60 -19.19 -20.71
N PHE A 516 -15.41 -17.96 -20.28
CA PHE A 516 -16.32 -16.86 -20.46
C PHE A 516 -15.55 -15.67 -21.04
N THR A 517 -15.87 -15.29 -22.27
CA THR A 517 -15.42 -14.02 -22.82
C THR A 517 -16.38 -12.94 -22.35
N SER A 518 -15.85 -11.81 -21.85
CA SER A 518 -16.64 -10.72 -21.31
C SER A 518 -17.48 -10.02 -22.39
N ASP A 519 -18.60 -10.63 -22.77
CA ASP A 519 -19.72 -9.88 -23.32
C ASP A 519 -20.35 -9.08 -22.16
N GLU A 520 -20.47 -7.75 -22.34
CA GLU A 520 -21.04 -6.82 -21.37
C GLU A 520 -22.38 -7.31 -20.79
N GLY A 521 -23.16 -8.09 -21.57
CA GLY A 521 -24.45 -8.63 -21.17
C GLY A 521 -24.41 -9.59 -19.98
N VAL A 522 -23.34 -10.38 -19.79
CA VAL A 522 -23.25 -11.34 -18.66
C VAL A 522 -22.79 -10.64 -17.39
N LEU A 523 -21.78 -9.76 -17.48
CA LEU A 523 -21.33 -8.99 -16.32
C LEU A 523 -22.48 -8.13 -15.75
N ALA A 524 -23.31 -7.55 -16.60
CA ALA A 524 -24.50 -6.80 -16.19
C ALA A 524 -25.61 -7.69 -15.57
N ARG A 525 -25.66 -8.99 -15.88
CA ARG A 525 -26.59 -9.93 -15.21
C ARG A 525 -26.07 -10.33 -13.83
N LEU A 526 -24.77 -10.59 -13.72
CA LEU A 526 -24.15 -11.01 -12.46
C LEU A 526 -24.21 -9.92 -11.39
N ARG A 527 -23.98 -8.66 -11.77
CA ARG A 527 -24.13 -7.53 -10.85
C ARG A 527 -25.56 -7.41 -10.31
N ARG A 528 -26.57 -7.63 -11.17
CA ARG A 528 -27.97 -7.63 -10.73
C ARG A 528 -28.26 -8.73 -9.73
N GLN A 529 -27.69 -9.92 -9.92
CA GLN A 529 -27.84 -11.02 -8.95
C GLN A 529 -27.09 -10.75 -7.64
N GLU A 530 -25.91 -10.12 -7.69
CA GLU A 530 -25.19 -9.68 -6.49
C GLU A 530 -26.03 -8.67 -5.69
N GLU A 531 -26.62 -7.69 -6.37
CA GLU A 531 -27.56 -6.74 -5.76
C GLU A 531 -28.83 -7.40 -5.21
N GLU A 532 -29.30 -8.51 -5.81
CA GLU A 532 -30.44 -9.29 -5.30
C GLU A 532 -30.04 -10.09 -4.05
N LEU A 533 -28.89 -10.78 -4.06
CA LEU A 533 -28.37 -11.53 -2.92
C LEU A 533 -28.08 -10.62 -1.72
N ALA A 534 -27.48 -9.45 -1.95
CA ALA A 534 -27.25 -8.47 -0.90
C ALA A 534 -28.55 -7.99 -0.25
N ARG A 535 -29.61 -7.79 -1.06
CA ARG A 535 -30.96 -7.44 -0.56
C ARG A 535 -31.60 -8.56 0.25
N GLU A 536 -31.39 -9.82 -0.14
CA GLU A 536 -31.88 -10.99 0.61
C GLU A 536 -31.16 -11.15 1.95
N GLU A 537 -29.83 -10.94 1.99
CA GLU A 537 -29.04 -10.95 3.21
C GLU A 537 -29.52 -9.86 4.18
N ASP A 538 -29.67 -8.61 3.72
CA ASP A 538 -30.16 -7.49 4.54
C ASP A 538 -31.58 -7.76 5.10
N SER A 539 -32.47 -8.37 4.31
CA SER A 539 -33.82 -8.72 4.74
C SER A 539 -33.86 -9.82 5.81
N CYS A 540 -32.82 -10.64 5.94
CA CYS A 540 -32.76 -11.67 6.98
C CYS A 540 -32.31 -11.10 8.34
N TYR A 541 -31.68 -9.91 8.35
CA TYR A 541 -31.17 -9.26 9.56
C TYR A 541 -32.10 -8.14 10.09
N SER A 542 -33.10 -7.72 9.32
CA SER A 542 -34.20 -6.82 9.72
C SER A 542 -35.40 -7.59 10.27
#